data_AF-A0A3M1M5Z3-F1
#
_entry.id   AF-A0A3M1M5Z3-F1
#
_cell.length_a   1.000
_cell.length_b   1.000
_cell.length_c   1.000
_cell.angle_alpha   90.00
_cell.angle_beta   90.00
_cell.angle_gamma   90.00
#
_symmetry.space_group_name_H-M   'P 1'
#
loop_
_entity.id
_entity.type
_entity.pdbx_description
1 polymer ?
#
loop_
_entity_poly.entity_id
_entity_poly.type
_entity_poly.pdbx_seq_one_letter_code
_entity_poly.pdbx_strand_id
1 'polypeptide(L)'
;MHEKYQQFRTDFHRNRLWPHPFRAQDSAAVMRFFDVQRDNGWRLHNTLGAGMFDSNTNQLTDAGRMHLRWIVLRAPEERRVVFVLRGRNDSETATRVEAAQLAISEMIPVGPLPPIYLTDQDAPGSSGAYQTTINRAMTSSVPAPRLPPADGVISGSSTGGGDSP
;
A
#
# COMPACT_ATOMS: atom_id res chain seq x y z
N MET A 1 15.13 -51.34 -20.67
CA MET A 1 16.09 -51.60 -19.57
C MET A 1 16.98 -50.40 -19.28
N HIS A 2 17.64 -49.80 -20.28
CA HIS A 2 18.55 -48.66 -20.09
C HIS A 2 17.91 -47.41 -19.46
N GLU A 3 16.68 -47.06 -19.82
CA GLU A 3 15.98 -45.88 -19.31
C GLU A 3 15.69 -45.94 -17.80
N LYS A 4 15.26 -47.11 -17.31
CA LYS A 4 14.98 -47.34 -15.88
C LYS A 4 16.24 -47.22 -15.02
N TYR A 5 17.38 -47.67 -15.55
CA TYR A 5 18.67 -47.54 -14.86
C TYR A 5 19.10 -46.07 -14.74
N GLN A 6 18.91 -45.27 -15.80
CA GLN A 6 19.19 -43.83 -15.75
C GLN A 6 18.27 -43.11 -14.75
N GLN A 7 16.97 -43.42 -14.73
CA GLN A 7 16.04 -42.89 -13.74
C GLN A 7 16.46 -43.24 -12.31
N PHE A 8 16.74 -44.52 -12.02
CA PHE A 8 17.21 -44.97 -10.72
C PHE A 8 18.48 -44.25 -10.27
N ARG A 9 19.45 -44.08 -11.18
CA ARG A 9 20.70 -43.38 -10.87
C ARG A 9 20.46 -41.90 -10.54
N THR A 10 19.57 -41.25 -11.28
CA THR A 10 19.17 -39.86 -11.04
C THR A 10 18.47 -39.70 -9.69
N ASP A 11 17.54 -40.60 -9.36
CA ASP A 11 16.83 -40.61 -8.07
C ASP A 11 17.77 -40.87 -6.89
N PHE A 12 18.74 -41.79 -7.04
CA PHE A 12 19.74 -42.06 -6.01
C PHE A 12 20.59 -40.82 -5.70
N HIS A 13 21.08 -40.13 -6.73
CA HIS A 13 21.84 -38.89 -6.54
C HIS A 13 20.97 -37.76 -5.96
N ARG A 14 19.71 -37.67 -6.38
CA ARG A 14 18.74 -36.70 -5.87
C ARG A 14 18.44 -36.90 -4.39
N ASN A 15 18.20 -38.13 -3.97
CA ASN A 15 17.95 -38.48 -2.56
C ASN A 15 19.19 -38.25 -1.70
N ARG A 16 20.39 -38.52 -2.23
CA ARG A 16 21.65 -38.27 -1.50
C ARG A 16 21.91 -36.77 -1.26
N LEU A 17 21.47 -35.91 -2.19
CA LEU A 17 21.64 -34.46 -2.11
C LEU A 17 20.48 -33.79 -1.35
N TRP A 18 19.43 -34.54 -0.99
CA TRP A 18 18.31 -34.01 -0.21
C TRP A 18 18.81 -33.50 1.15
N PRO A 19 18.42 -32.29 1.60
CA PRO A 19 17.45 -31.36 0.99
C PRO A 19 18.07 -30.17 0.23
N HIS A 20 19.40 -30.07 0.13
CA HIS A 20 20.09 -28.83 -0.27
C HIS A 20 19.68 -28.23 -1.63
N PRO A 21 19.51 -28.99 -2.73
CA PRO A 21 19.16 -28.40 -4.03
C PRO A 21 17.70 -27.92 -4.09
N PHE A 22 16.81 -28.46 -3.24
CA PHE A 22 15.39 -28.09 -3.25
C PHE A 22 15.08 -26.88 -2.38
N ARG A 23 15.90 -26.60 -1.34
CA ARG A 23 15.70 -25.45 -0.44
C ARG A 23 15.75 -24.10 -1.17
N ALA A 24 16.67 -23.93 -2.11
CA ALA A 24 16.78 -22.69 -2.87
C ALA A 24 15.54 -22.46 -3.75
N GLN A 25 15.04 -23.53 -4.40
CA GLN A 25 13.85 -23.45 -5.24
C GLN A 25 12.59 -23.21 -4.40
N ASP A 26 12.44 -23.90 -3.27
CA ASP A 26 11.29 -23.76 -2.38
C ASP A 26 11.24 -22.36 -1.74
N SER A 27 12.36 -21.88 -1.21
CA SER A 27 12.45 -20.51 -0.68
C SER A 27 12.17 -19.45 -1.76
N ALA A 28 12.69 -19.63 -2.98
CA ALA A 28 12.37 -18.73 -4.09
C ALA A 28 10.88 -18.78 -4.47
N ALA A 29 10.24 -19.95 -4.44
CA ALA A 29 8.82 -20.08 -4.72
C ALA A 29 7.97 -19.32 -3.69
N VAL A 30 8.31 -19.44 -2.40
CA VAL A 30 7.65 -18.68 -1.33
C VAL A 30 7.88 -17.18 -1.47
N MET A 31 9.12 -16.75 -1.71
CA MET A 31 9.45 -15.32 -1.83
C MET A 31 8.79 -14.66 -3.05
N ARG A 32 8.69 -15.37 -4.18
CA ARG A 32 8.04 -14.85 -5.40
C ARG A 32 6.60 -14.42 -5.17
N PHE A 33 5.88 -15.10 -4.29
CA PHE A 33 4.52 -14.71 -3.95
C PHE A 33 4.48 -13.33 -3.29
N PHE A 34 5.40 -13.06 -2.36
CA PHE A 34 5.52 -11.75 -1.73
C PHE A 34 5.96 -10.66 -2.70
N ASP A 35 6.82 -10.98 -3.67
CA ASP A 35 7.20 -10.04 -4.73
C ASP A 35 5.98 -9.61 -5.54
N VAL A 36 5.13 -10.56 -5.95
CA VAL A 36 3.87 -10.26 -6.67
C VAL A 36 2.93 -9.42 -5.82
N GLN A 37 2.77 -9.74 -4.53
CA GLN A 37 1.95 -8.95 -3.62
C GLN A 37 2.48 -7.53 -3.45
N ARG A 38 3.80 -7.38 -3.32
CA ARG A 38 4.45 -6.07 -3.23
C ARG A 38 4.19 -5.25 -4.49
N ASP A 39 4.36 -5.84 -5.67
CA ASP A 39 4.18 -5.14 -6.93
C ASP A 39 2.72 -4.75 -7.15
N ASN A 40 1.77 -5.61 -6.77
CA ASN A 40 0.34 -5.26 -6.74
C ASN A 40 0.04 -4.14 -5.74
N GLY A 41 0.66 -4.15 -4.56
CA GLY A 41 0.50 -3.10 -3.56
C GLY A 41 1.00 -1.74 -4.06
N TRP A 42 2.13 -1.72 -4.76
CA TRP A 42 2.64 -0.52 -5.42
C TRP A 42 1.72 -0.04 -6.55
N ARG A 43 1.23 -0.96 -7.38
CA ARG A 43 0.25 -0.63 -8.42
C ARG A 43 -1.00 0.01 -7.82
N LEU A 44 -1.53 -0.59 -6.77
CA LEU A 44 -2.72 -0.11 -6.06
C LEU A 44 -2.51 1.28 -5.44
N HIS A 45 -1.36 1.48 -4.77
CA HIS A 45 -1.01 2.75 -4.16
C HIS A 45 -0.84 3.86 -5.20
N ASN A 46 -0.27 3.54 -6.36
CA ASN A 46 -0.05 4.51 -7.42
C ASN A 46 -1.28 4.70 -8.34
N THR A 47 -2.42 4.11 -8.00
CA THR A 47 -3.69 4.32 -8.71
C THR A 47 -4.37 5.59 -8.24
N LEU A 48 -4.71 6.46 -9.19
CA LEU A 48 -5.63 7.57 -9.04
C LEU A 48 -7.06 7.04 -9.14
N GLY A 49 -7.66 6.81 -7.98
CA GLY A 49 -9.05 6.36 -7.87
C GLY A 49 -10.07 7.46 -8.12
N ALA A 50 -11.36 7.10 -8.12
CA ALA A 50 -12.45 8.04 -8.43
C ALA A 50 -12.51 9.24 -7.47
N GLY A 51 -12.17 9.07 -6.20
CA GLY A 51 -12.19 10.15 -5.20
C GLY A 51 -11.07 11.20 -5.36
N MET A 52 -10.09 10.95 -6.23
CA MET A 52 -9.03 11.91 -6.57
C MET A 52 -9.41 12.80 -7.77
N PHE A 53 -10.55 12.53 -8.38
CA PHE A 53 -11.14 13.34 -9.44
C PHE A 53 -12.45 13.97 -8.95
N ASP A 54 -12.72 15.17 -9.43
CA ASP A 54 -14.02 15.79 -9.22
C ASP A 54 -15.08 15.07 -10.07
N SER A 55 -16.22 14.72 -9.46
CA SER A 55 -17.24 13.89 -10.10
C SER A 55 -17.97 14.58 -11.27
N ASN A 56 -17.95 15.92 -11.31
CA ASN A 56 -18.67 16.69 -12.31
C ASN A 56 -17.76 17.08 -13.47
N THR A 57 -16.52 17.44 -13.17
CA THR A 57 -15.56 17.99 -14.15
C THR A 57 -14.50 16.99 -14.59
N ASN A 58 -14.32 15.88 -13.87
CA ASN A 58 -13.22 14.91 -14.06
C ASN A 58 -11.82 15.54 -13.97
N GLN A 59 -11.71 16.73 -13.39
CA GLN A 59 -10.45 17.39 -13.09
C GLN A 59 -9.85 16.83 -11.81
N LEU A 60 -8.53 16.92 -11.70
CA LEU A 60 -7.80 16.41 -10.55
C LEU A 60 -8.02 17.30 -9.32
N THR A 61 -8.46 16.71 -8.21
CA THR A 61 -8.64 17.43 -6.94
C THR A 61 -7.28 17.74 -6.29
N ASP A 62 -7.27 18.60 -5.27
CA ASP A 62 -6.04 18.91 -4.52
C ASP A 62 -5.42 17.65 -3.89
N ALA A 63 -6.26 16.75 -3.36
CA ALA A 63 -5.81 15.46 -2.85
C ALA A 63 -5.15 14.60 -3.93
N GLY A 64 -5.73 14.55 -5.14
CA GLY A 64 -5.15 13.86 -6.29
C GLY A 64 -3.83 14.48 -6.73
N ARG A 65 -3.72 15.81 -6.75
CA ARG A 65 -2.47 16.53 -7.06
C ARG A 65 -1.37 16.23 -6.05
N MET A 66 -1.70 16.24 -4.75
CA MET A 66 -0.74 15.93 -3.70
C MET A 66 -0.26 14.48 -3.79
N HIS A 67 -1.16 13.55 -4.10
CA HIS A 67 -0.81 12.14 -4.31
C HIS A 67 0.09 11.95 -5.53
N LEU A 68 -0.25 12.57 -6.66
CA LEU A 68 0.61 12.59 -7.85
C LEU A 68 1.99 13.15 -7.53
N ARG A 69 2.07 14.28 -6.80
CA ARG A 69 3.34 14.87 -6.39
C ARG A 69 4.18 13.88 -5.58
N TRP A 70 3.58 13.10 -4.68
CA TRP A 70 4.28 12.07 -3.94
C TRP A 70 4.83 10.96 -4.84
N ILE A 71 4.02 10.45 -5.77
CA ILE A 71 4.44 9.39 -6.71
C ILE A 71 5.63 9.88 -7.54
N VAL A 72 5.51 11.09 -8.07
CA VAL A 72 6.44 11.66 -9.04
C VAL A 72 7.77 12.06 -8.39
N LEU A 73 7.73 12.65 -7.18
CA LEU A 73 8.93 13.19 -6.53
C LEU A 73 9.55 12.25 -5.50
N ARG A 74 8.75 11.43 -4.81
CA ARG A 74 9.20 10.69 -3.62
C ARG A 74 9.20 9.18 -3.79
N ALA A 75 8.42 8.62 -4.71
CA ALA A 75 8.49 7.19 -4.96
C ALA A 75 9.86 6.79 -5.54
N PRO A 76 10.34 5.56 -5.27
CA PRO A 76 11.56 5.03 -5.89
C PRO A 76 11.46 5.07 -7.41
N GLU A 77 12.55 5.38 -8.10
CA GLU A 77 12.56 5.61 -9.57
C GLU A 77 11.94 4.45 -10.37
N GLU A 78 12.29 3.21 -10.02
CA GLU A 78 11.76 1.99 -10.66
C GLU A 78 10.24 1.82 -10.51
N ARG A 79 9.62 2.54 -9.59
CA ARG A 79 8.19 2.43 -9.23
C ARG A 79 7.42 3.72 -9.49
N ARG A 80 8.01 4.72 -10.16
CA ARG A 80 7.34 5.95 -10.58
C ARG A 80 6.47 5.70 -11.80
N VAL A 81 5.36 5.01 -11.58
CA VAL A 81 4.35 4.69 -12.59
C VAL A 81 3.01 5.15 -12.05
N VAL A 82 2.24 5.89 -12.86
CA VAL A 82 0.93 6.39 -12.48
C VAL A 82 -0.14 5.51 -13.14
N PHE A 83 -1.11 5.06 -12.34
CA PHE A 83 -2.27 4.34 -12.87
C PHE A 83 -3.51 5.23 -12.76
N VAL A 84 -4.28 5.36 -13.82
CA VAL A 84 -5.54 6.13 -13.83
C VAL A 84 -6.70 5.15 -13.90
N LEU A 85 -7.63 5.28 -12.96
CA LEU A 85 -8.87 4.50 -12.99
C LEU A 85 -9.76 4.95 -14.14
N ARG A 86 -10.20 3.99 -14.96
CA ARG A 86 -11.15 4.24 -16.04
C ARG A 86 -12.45 4.87 -15.54
N GLY A 87 -12.93 5.84 -16.31
CA GLY A 87 -14.22 6.51 -16.08
C GLY A 87 -15.39 5.63 -16.53
N ARG A 88 -16.61 6.18 -16.48
CA ARG A 88 -17.81 5.47 -16.94
C ARG A 88 -17.86 5.32 -18.45
N ASN A 89 -17.15 6.20 -19.16
CA ASN A 89 -17.05 6.23 -20.61
C ASN A 89 -15.62 6.64 -21.03
N ASP A 90 -15.32 6.45 -22.31
CA ASP A 90 -14.00 6.73 -22.86
C ASP A 90 -13.65 8.22 -22.84
N SER A 91 -14.65 9.10 -22.96
CA SER A 91 -14.48 10.56 -22.91
C SER A 91 -14.02 11.05 -21.52
N GLU A 92 -14.67 10.56 -20.46
CA GLU A 92 -14.25 10.80 -19.07
C GLU A 92 -12.85 10.26 -18.81
N THR A 93 -12.56 9.06 -19.32
CA THR A 93 -11.24 8.44 -19.17
C THR A 93 -10.15 9.29 -19.84
N ALA A 94 -10.40 9.76 -21.07
CA ALA A 94 -9.48 10.64 -21.79
C ALA A 94 -9.24 11.96 -21.01
N THR A 95 -10.31 12.56 -20.49
CA THR A 95 -10.24 13.80 -19.69
C THR A 95 -9.40 13.61 -18.43
N ARG A 96 -9.56 12.47 -17.72
CA ARG A 96 -8.77 12.16 -16.52
C ARG A 96 -7.29 11.95 -16.82
N VAL A 97 -6.99 11.24 -17.92
CA VAL A 97 -5.61 11.03 -18.37
C VAL A 97 -4.97 12.35 -18.76
N GLU A 98 -5.68 13.20 -19.49
CA GLU A 98 -5.22 14.54 -19.86
C GLU A 98 -4.95 15.40 -18.62
N ALA A 99 -5.89 15.44 -17.67
CA ALA A 99 -5.72 16.18 -16.42
C ALA A 99 -4.50 15.70 -15.61
N ALA A 100 -4.28 14.39 -15.54
CA ALA A 100 -3.11 13.82 -14.88
C ALA A 100 -1.81 14.16 -15.62
N GLN A 101 -1.79 14.08 -16.96
CA GLN A 101 -0.64 14.41 -17.79
C GLN A 101 -0.25 15.89 -17.64
N LEU A 102 -1.23 16.79 -17.65
CA LEU A 102 -1.02 18.22 -17.43
C LEU A 102 -0.48 18.51 -16.04
N ALA A 103 -1.00 17.84 -15.00
CA ALA A 103 -0.48 18.01 -13.65
C ALA A 103 0.97 17.50 -13.51
N ILE A 104 1.31 16.40 -14.19
CA ILE A 104 2.67 15.85 -14.18
C ILE A 104 3.65 16.77 -14.91
N SER A 105 3.27 17.34 -16.07
CA SER A 105 4.14 18.26 -16.82
C SER A 105 4.38 19.57 -16.07
N GLU A 106 3.41 20.02 -15.26
CA GLU A 106 3.60 21.16 -14.35
C GLU A 106 4.58 20.85 -13.22
N MET A 107 4.54 19.63 -12.65
CA MET A 107 5.41 19.23 -11.53
C MET A 107 6.84 18.88 -11.96
N ILE A 108 7.02 18.24 -13.11
CA ILE A 108 8.33 17.97 -13.72
C ILE A 108 8.41 18.74 -15.04
N PRO A 109 8.90 19.99 -15.03
CA PRO A 109 9.14 20.74 -16.25
C PRO A 109 10.33 20.19 -17.06
N VAL A 110 11.29 19.53 -16.39
CA VAL A 110 12.50 18.97 -17.01
C VAL A 110 12.79 17.59 -16.42
N GLY A 111 12.74 16.54 -17.24
CA GLY A 111 13.06 15.17 -16.84
C GLY A 111 12.25 14.12 -17.60
N PRO A 112 12.54 12.82 -17.38
CA PRO A 112 11.72 11.74 -17.91
C PRO A 112 10.34 11.74 -17.23
N LEU A 113 9.28 11.91 -18.02
CA LEU A 113 7.92 11.84 -17.49
C LEU A 113 7.59 10.37 -17.13
N PRO A 114 6.99 10.13 -15.96
CA PRO A 114 6.57 8.79 -15.60
C PRO A 114 5.48 8.28 -16.56
N PRO A 115 5.48 6.99 -16.91
CA PRO A 115 4.44 6.43 -17.76
C PRO A 115 3.09 6.42 -17.03
N ILE A 116 2.04 6.73 -17.77
CA ILE A 116 0.65 6.68 -17.31
C ILE A 116 -0.03 5.47 -17.95
N TYR A 117 -0.62 4.60 -17.13
CA TYR A 117 -1.40 3.45 -17.58
C TYR A 117 -2.84 3.52 -17.10
N LEU A 118 -3.74 2.91 -17.86
CA LEU A 118 -5.13 2.73 -17.44
C LEU A 118 -5.27 1.48 -16.58
N THR A 119 -6.14 1.54 -15.59
CA THR A 119 -6.51 0.40 -14.75
C THR A 119 -8.01 0.35 -14.54
N ASP A 120 -8.55 -0.87 -14.46
CA ASP A 120 -9.94 -1.15 -14.06
C ASP A 120 -10.03 -1.49 -12.56
N GLN A 121 -8.89 -1.68 -11.90
CA GLN A 121 -8.80 -2.00 -10.48
C GLN A 121 -8.69 -0.71 -9.67
N ASP A 122 -9.70 -0.42 -8.86
CA ASP A 122 -9.69 0.72 -7.94
C ASP A 122 -8.96 0.35 -6.64
N ALA A 123 -8.33 1.36 -6.03
CA ALA A 123 -7.79 1.21 -4.69
C ALA A 123 -8.95 1.04 -3.70
N PRO A 124 -9.03 -0.06 -2.93
CA PRO A 124 -10.04 -0.23 -1.91
C PRO A 124 -9.87 0.89 -0.89
N GLY A 125 -10.84 1.79 -0.86
CA GLY A 125 -10.87 2.94 0.03
C GLY A 125 -12.30 3.34 0.32
N SER A 126 -12.49 4.13 1.36
CA SER A 126 -13.78 4.70 1.71
C SER A 126 -13.65 6.22 1.84
N SER A 127 -14.76 6.93 1.71
CA SER A 127 -14.73 8.39 1.81
C SER A 127 -14.26 8.83 3.19
N GLY A 128 -13.48 9.91 3.26
CA GLY A 128 -13.01 10.46 4.54
C GLY A 128 -14.16 10.84 5.47
N ALA A 129 -15.30 11.26 4.93
CA ALA A 129 -16.52 11.53 5.70
C ALA A 129 -17.02 10.26 6.40
N TYR A 130 -17.10 9.13 5.68
CA TYR A 130 -17.47 7.83 6.24
C TYR A 130 -16.46 7.34 7.28
N GLN A 131 -15.16 7.49 7.02
CA GLN A 131 -14.13 7.13 8.00
C GLN A 131 -14.22 7.98 9.26
N THR A 132 -14.52 9.28 9.12
CA THR A 132 -14.66 10.20 10.25
C THR A 132 -15.88 9.85 11.10
N THR A 133 -17.02 9.51 10.48
CA THR A 133 -18.21 9.12 11.24
C THR A 133 -17.98 7.84 12.02
N ILE A 134 -17.35 6.84 11.40
CA ILE A 134 -16.99 5.58 12.07
C ILE A 134 -15.98 5.80 13.18
N ASN A 135 -14.89 6.54 12.93
CA ASN A 135 -13.88 6.82 13.94
C ASN A 135 -14.49 7.57 15.12
N ARG A 136 -15.32 8.57 14.87
CA ARG A 136 -16.04 9.30 15.91
C ARG A 136 -16.95 8.36 16.71
N ALA A 137 -17.72 7.52 16.04
CA ALA A 137 -18.58 6.54 16.69
C ALA A 137 -17.76 5.59 17.58
N MET A 138 -16.66 5.04 17.06
CA MET A 138 -15.75 4.17 17.82
C MET A 138 -15.21 4.89 19.05
N THR A 139 -14.56 6.04 18.89
CA THR A 139 -13.97 6.79 20.02
C THR A 139 -15.03 7.18 21.07
N SER A 140 -16.23 7.58 20.63
CA SER A 140 -17.31 7.92 21.56
C SER A 140 -17.87 6.74 22.34
N SER A 141 -17.72 5.52 21.82
CA SER A 141 -18.22 4.29 22.45
C SER A 141 -17.21 3.64 23.41
N VAL A 142 -15.95 4.09 23.40
CA VAL A 142 -14.90 3.55 24.29
C VAL A 142 -15.20 3.99 25.73
N PRO A 143 -15.43 3.05 26.67
CA PRO A 143 -15.65 3.39 28.06
C PRO A 143 -14.39 4.02 28.67
N ALA A 144 -14.57 4.93 29.63
CA ALA A 144 -13.46 5.60 30.30
C ALA A 144 -12.45 4.57 30.87
N PRO A 145 -11.13 4.77 30.66
CA PRO A 145 -10.10 3.85 31.11
C PRO A 145 -10.15 3.71 32.63
N ARG A 146 -10.23 2.46 33.13
CA ARG A 146 -10.19 2.17 34.57
C ARG A 146 -8.79 1.72 34.94
N LEU A 147 -8.16 2.41 35.88
CA LEU A 147 -6.95 1.88 36.53
C LEU A 147 -7.36 0.70 37.42
N PRO A 148 -6.61 -0.41 37.43
CA PRO A 148 -6.78 -1.41 38.47
C PRO A 148 -6.52 -0.73 39.83
N PRO A 149 -7.30 -1.06 40.88
CA PRO A 149 -7.04 -0.53 42.21
C PRO A 149 -5.60 -0.84 42.62
N ALA A 150 -4.92 0.15 43.18
CA ALA A 150 -3.55 0.04 43.65
C ALA A 150 -3.48 -0.79 44.93
N ASP A 151 -3.77 -2.09 44.85
CA ASP A 151 -3.55 -3.05 45.92
C ASP A 151 -2.26 -3.83 45.64
N GLY A 152 -1.15 -3.13 45.83
CA GLY A 152 0.20 -3.65 45.77
C GLY A 152 1.13 -2.68 46.48
N VAL A 153 1.40 -2.97 47.75
CA VAL A 153 2.31 -2.25 48.67
C VAL A 153 3.52 -1.65 47.95
N ILE A 154 3.56 -0.32 47.86
CA ILE A 154 4.81 0.44 47.80
C ILE A 154 4.72 1.48 48.93
N SER A 155 5.36 1.15 50.04
CA SER A 155 5.74 2.09 51.08
C SER A 155 6.73 3.11 50.49
N GLY A 156 6.20 4.26 50.07
CA GLY A 156 6.98 5.41 49.63
C GLY A 156 6.41 6.67 50.25
N SER A 157 6.78 6.95 51.50
CA SER A 157 6.51 8.21 52.17
C SER A 157 7.12 9.38 51.40
N SER A 158 6.32 10.38 51.02
CA SER A 158 6.80 11.75 50.95
C SER A 158 5.69 12.72 51.33
N THR A 159 5.81 13.22 52.55
CA THR A 159 5.16 14.39 53.13
C THR A 159 5.58 15.64 52.35
N GLY A 160 4.63 16.54 52.06
CA GLY A 160 4.94 17.85 51.50
C GLY A 160 3.69 18.73 51.45
N GLY A 161 3.34 19.33 52.59
CA GLY A 161 2.29 20.35 52.69
C GLY A 161 2.75 21.70 52.14
N GLY A 162 1.78 22.56 51.84
CA GLY A 162 2.01 23.96 51.47
C GLY A 162 0.70 24.69 51.24
N ASP A 163 0.32 25.48 52.25
CA ASP A 163 -0.84 26.37 52.33
C ASP A 163 -0.95 27.43 51.22
N SER A 164 -2.21 27.84 51.03
CA SER A 164 -2.79 29.13 50.55
C SER A 164 -1.93 30.40 50.69
N PRO A 165 -2.21 31.49 49.92
CA PRO A 165 -3.49 32.24 49.89
C PRO A 165 -4.25 32.22 48.56
#